data_AF-A0A9P6RGX7-F1
#
_entry.id   AF-A0A9P6RGX7-F1
#
_cell.length_a   1.000
_cell.length_b   1.000
_cell.length_c   1.000
_cell.angle_alpha   90.00
_cell.angle_beta   90.00
_cell.angle_gamma   90.00
#
_symmetry.space_group_name_H-M   'P 1'
#
loop_
_entity.id
_entity.type
_entity.pdbx_description
1 polymer ?
#
loop_
_entity_poly.entity_id
_entity_poly.type
_entity_poly.pdbx_seq_one_letter_code
_entity_poly.pdbx_strand_id
1 'polypeptide(L)'
;MFQAAQRIGKVIEKEYGATSLTIACQDGPAAGQTVPHCHVHVIPRRLGDFINNDDIYEKITANTSELLAHPEKVTAILTDTVAPKGVDNEERLPRTEMEMAQESARLEYLLS
;
A
#
# COMPACT_ATOMS: atom_id res chain seq x y z
N MET A 1 -11.94 11.39 2.93
CA MET A 1 -11.07 10.31 2.40
C MET A 1 -10.92 10.38 0.88
N PHE A 2 -11.95 10.09 0.08
CA PHE A 2 -11.79 9.97 -1.39
C PHE A 2 -11.38 11.25 -2.13
N GLN A 3 -11.75 12.44 -1.65
CA GLN A 3 -11.22 13.70 -2.20
C GLN A 3 -9.70 13.81 -2.00
N ALA A 4 -9.19 13.37 -0.85
CA ALA A 4 -7.75 13.31 -0.60
C ALA A 4 -7.09 12.25 -1.50
N ALA A 5 -7.70 11.07 -1.66
CA ALA A 5 -7.21 10.03 -2.56
C ALA A 5 -7.12 10.52 -4.02
N GLN A 6 -8.11 11.29 -4.49
CA GLN A 6 -8.06 11.91 -5.83
C GLN A 6 -6.91 12.93 -5.95
N ARG A 7 -6.74 13.81 -4.95
CA ARG A 7 -5.67 14.81 -4.94
C ARG A 7 -4.28 14.17 -4.89
N ILE A 8 -4.09 13.22 -3.99
CA ILE A 8 -2.85 12.45 -3.83
C ILE A 8 -2.58 11.63 -5.10
N GLY A 9 -3.61 11.01 -5.68
CA GLY A 9 -3.49 10.22 -6.90
C GLY A 9 -2.82 10.98 -8.04
N LYS A 10 -3.19 12.25 -8.26
CA LYS A 10 -2.55 13.09 -9.30
C LYS A 10 -1.05 13.32 -9.05
N VAL A 11 -0.66 13.47 -7.78
CA VAL A 11 0.75 13.62 -7.40
C VAL A 11 1.51 12.32 -7.61
N ILE A 12 0.91 11.20 -7.22
CA ILE A 12 1.47 9.86 -7.39
C ILE A 12 1.64 9.53 -8.89
N GLU A 13 0.66 9.83 -9.75
CA GLU A 13 0.81 9.65 -11.20
C GLU A 13 1.98 10.47 -11.75
N LYS A 14 2.12 11.73 -11.33
CA LYS A 14 3.20 12.61 -11.78
C LYS A 14 4.58 12.13 -11.32
N GLU A 15 4.75 11.85 -10.02
CA GLU A 15 6.04 11.44 -9.45
C GLU A 15 6.55 10.13 -10.07
N TYR A 16 5.65 9.17 -10.24
CA TYR A 16 6.01 7.86 -10.76
C TYR A 16 5.73 7.72 -12.26
N GLY A 17 5.54 8.79 -13.03
CA GLY A 17 5.29 8.70 -14.49
C GLY A 17 4.23 7.67 -14.85
N ALA A 18 3.17 7.59 -14.06
CA ALA A 18 2.05 6.68 -14.24
C ALA A 18 0.98 7.36 -15.10
N THR A 19 0.16 6.56 -15.77
CA THR A 19 -0.93 7.08 -16.62
C THR A 19 -2.31 6.77 -16.07
N SER A 20 -2.38 5.97 -15.00
CA SER A 20 -3.61 5.52 -14.37
C SER A 20 -3.35 5.14 -12.91
N LEU A 21 -4.41 4.90 -12.16
CA LEU A 21 -4.36 4.48 -10.76
C LEU A 21 -5.26 3.27 -10.51
N THR A 22 -4.83 2.41 -9.59
CA THR A 22 -5.73 1.48 -8.89
C THR A 22 -5.98 2.04 -7.49
N ILE A 23 -7.25 2.24 -7.14
CA ILE A 23 -7.70 2.65 -5.81
C ILE A 23 -8.45 1.47 -5.19
N ALA A 24 -7.97 0.94 -4.06
CA ALA A 24 -8.57 -0.22 -3.39
C ALA A 24 -8.88 0.09 -1.94
N CYS A 25 -10.02 -0.40 -1.45
CA CYS A 25 -10.44 -0.34 -0.06
C CYS A 25 -10.86 -1.74 0.39
N GLN A 26 -10.20 -2.27 1.41
CA GLN A 26 -10.48 -3.58 1.99
C GLN A 26 -11.22 -3.36 3.30
N ASP A 27 -12.56 -3.27 3.22
CA ASP A 27 -13.41 -3.00 4.37
C ASP A 27 -13.78 -4.30 5.10
N GLY A 28 -13.08 -4.57 6.20
CA GLY A 28 -13.27 -5.73 7.05
C GLY A 28 -12.41 -6.96 6.69
N PRO A 29 -12.30 -7.95 7.60
CA PRO A 29 -11.42 -9.10 7.43
C PRO A 29 -11.71 -9.93 6.17
N ALA A 30 -12.99 -10.08 5.80
CA ALA A 30 -13.40 -10.84 4.61
C ALA A 30 -12.97 -10.17 3.29
N ALA A 31 -12.70 -8.87 3.29
CA ALA A 31 -12.14 -8.12 2.16
C ALA A 31 -10.60 -8.12 2.16
N GLY A 32 -9.97 -8.77 3.15
CA GLY A 32 -8.52 -8.87 3.30
C GLY A 32 -7.88 -7.80 4.18
N GLN A 33 -8.65 -7.06 4.97
CA GLN A 33 -8.13 -6.05 5.89
C GLN A 33 -7.19 -6.66 6.94
N THR A 34 -5.98 -6.12 7.05
CA THR A 34 -4.94 -6.58 7.99
C THR A 34 -4.82 -5.68 9.23
N VAL A 35 -4.91 -4.37 9.05
CA VAL A 35 -4.89 -3.36 10.11
C VAL A 35 -6.30 -2.84 10.33
N PRO A 36 -6.85 -2.85 11.57
CA PRO A 36 -8.23 -2.44 11.88
C PRO A 36 -8.41 -0.91 11.83
N HIS A 37 -7.96 -0.28 10.76
CA HIS A 37 -8.09 1.14 10.50
C HIS A 37 -8.52 1.32 9.04
N CYS A 38 -9.53 2.16 8.80
CA CYS A 38 -9.99 2.43 7.44
C CYS A 38 -8.89 3.16 6.65
N HIS A 39 -8.41 2.53 5.58
CA HIS A 39 -7.41 3.09 4.68
C HIS A 39 -7.73 2.70 3.24
N VAL A 40 -7.12 3.43 2.30
CA VAL A 40 -7.19 3.13 0.87
C VAL A 40 -5.79 2.97 0.31
N HIS A 41 -5.61 2.00 -0.57
CA HIS A 41 -4.41 1.89 -1.38
C HIS A 41 -4.53 2.82 -2.58
N VAL A 42 -3.47 3.58 -2.86
CA VAL A 42 -3.34 4.42 -4.06
C VAL A 42 -2.12 3.91 -4.82
N ILE A 43 -2.35 3.19 -5.92
CA ILE A 43 -1.30 2.45 -6.62
C ILE A 43 -1.13 3.02 -8.04
N PRO A 44 0.04 3.60 -8.39
CA PRO A 44 0.32 4.06 -9.76
C PRO A 44 0.33 2.89 -10.74
N ARG A 45 -0.28 3.08 -11.91
CA ARG A 45 -0.38 2.09 -13.00
C ARG A 45 0.20 2.62 -14.31
N ARG A 46 0.86 1.73 -15.05
CA ARG A 46 1.41 1.99 -16.39
C ARG A 46 0.98 0.90 -17.35
N LEU A 47 0.93 1.21 -18.64
CA LEU A 47 0.66 0.18 -19.65
C LEU A 47 1.74 -0.92 -19.58
N GLY A 48 1.31 -2.17 -19.42
CA GLY A 48 2.21 -3.32 -19.35
C GLY A 48 2.93 -3.50 -18.00
N ASP A 49 2.48 -2.83 -16.93
CA ASP A 49 2.98 -3.10 -15.58
C ASP A 49 2.62 -4.50 -15.07
N PHE A 50 1.53 -5.07 -15.59
CA PHE A 50 1.17 -6.48 -15.47
C PHE A 50 0.87 -7.07 -16.86
N ILE A 51 1.15 -8.36 -17.02
CA ILE A 51 0.76 -9.12 -18.23
C ILE A 51 -0.77 -9.26 -18.25
N ASN A 52 -1.37 -9.67 -17.13
CA ASN A 52 -2.82 -9.66 -16.93
C ASN A 52 -3.17 -8.62 -15.87
N ASN A 53 -4.12 -7.73 -16.17
CA ASN A 53 -4.47 -6.66 -15.24
C ASN A 53 -4.98 -7.14 -13.89
N ASP A 54 -5.59 -8.33 -13.84
CA ASP A 54 -6.15 -8.92 -12.62
C ASP A 54 -5.07 -9.50 -11.68
N ASP A 55 -3.83 -9.68 -12.15
CA ASP A 55 -2.71 -10.14 -11.32
C ASP A 55 -2.42 -9.16 -10.16
N ILE A 56 -2.87 -7.90 -10.28
CA ILE A 56 -2.76 -6.89 -9.22
C ILE A 56 -3.52 -7.29 -7.94
N TYR A 57 -4.63 -8.03 -8.04
CA TYR A 57 -5.43 -8.42 -6.88
C TYR A 57 -4.66 -9.38 -5.97
N GLU A 58 -3.88 -10.29 -6.55
CA GLU A 58 -2.99 -11.17 -5.81
C GLU A 58 -1.88 -10.37 -5.12
N LYS A 59 -1.31 -9.37 -5.81
CA LYS A 59 -0.26 -8.52 -5.24
C LYS A 59 -0.76 -7.61 -4.11
N ILE A 60 -1.99 -7.12 -4.17
CA ILE A 60 -2.61 -6.34 -3.09
C ILE A 60 -2.92 -7.22 -1.88
N THR A 61 -3.31 -8.48 -2.11
CA THR A 61 -3.75 -9.42 -1.05
C THR A 61 -2.62 -10.24 -0.45
N ALA A 62 -1.42 -10.24 -1.05
CA ALA A 62 -0.28 -11.07 -0.61
C ALA A 62 -0.01 -10.95 0.91
N ASN A 63 -0.09 -9.72 1.45
CA ASN A 63 0.10 -9.43 2.87
C ASN A 63 -0.99 -10.02 3.77
N THR A 64 -2.22 -10.16 3.25
CA THR A 64 -3.36 -10.74 3.97
C THR A 64 -3.14 -12.23 4.22
N SER A 65 -2.70 -12.97 3.20
CA SER A 65 -2.48 -14.42 3.28
C SER A 65 -1.45 -14.82 4.35
N GLU A 66 -0.35 -14.07 4.48
CA GLU A 66 0.66 -14.33 5.50
C GLU A 66 0.18 -13.99 6.92
N LEU A 67 -0.64 -12.93 7.07
CA LEU A 67 -1.28 -12.60 8.35
C LEU A 67 -2.29 -13.66 8.79
N LEU A 68 -3.09 -14.18 7.84
CA LEU A 68 -4.07 -15.23 8.11
C LEU A 68 -3.41 -16.57 8.45
N ALA A 69 -2.23 -16.85 7.90
CA ALA A 69 -1.42 -18.02 8.23
C ALA A 69 -0.80 -17.95 9.64
N HIS A 70 -0.73 -16.75 10.24
CA HIS A 70 -0.09 -16.47 11.52
C HIS A 70 -0.97 -15.60 12.43
N PRO A 71 -2.09 -16.12 12.95
CA PRO A 71 -3.05 -15.37 13.75
C PRO A 71 -2.46 -14.74 15.02
N GLU A 72 -1.36 -15.28 15.56
CA GLU A 72 -0.59 -14.70 16.66
C GLU A 72 -0.01 -13.30 16.34
N LYS A 73 0.28 -13.01 15.07
CA LYS A 73 0.80 -11.71 14.62
C LYS A 73 -0.31 -10.66 14.56
N VAL A 74 -1.55 -11.06 14.28
CA VAL A 74 -2.72 -10.17 14.24
C VAL A 74 -2.94 -9.54 15.62
N THR A 75 -2.94 -10.35 16.67
CA THR A 75 -3.12 -9.89 18.06
C THR A 75 -2.07 -8.88 18.50
N ALA A 76 -0.83 -9.02 18.03
CA ALA A 76 0.27 -8.12 18.36
C ALA A 76 0.19 -6.76 17.61
N ILE A 77 -0.31 -6.75 16.37
CA ILE A 77 -0.57 -5.52 15.59
C ILE A 77 -1.72 -4.72 16.21
N LEU A 78 -2.76 -5.41 16.73
CA LEU A 78 -3.88 -4.77 17.43
C LEU A 78 -3.45 -4.06 18.73
N THR A 79 -2.34 -4.48 19.34
CA THR A 79 -1.83 -3.91 20.59
C THR A 79 -0.75 -2.84 20.42
N ASP A 80 -0.46 -2.40 19.18
CA ASP A 80 0.52 -1.36 18.84
C ASP A 80 1.94 -1.59 19.43
N THR A 81 2.27 -2.84 19.77
CA THR A 81 3.51 -3.22 20.48
C THR A 81 4.63 -3.67 19.55
N VAL A 82 4.39 -3.69 18.23
CA VAL A 82 5.36 -4.17 17.24
C VAL A 82 5.68 -3.04 16.25
N ALA A 83 6.98 -2.80 16.05
CA ALA A 83 7.50 -1.90 15.03
C ALA A 83 6.89 -2.23 13.64
N PRO A 84 6.62 -1.22 12.79
CA PRO A 84 6.02 -1.43 11.48
C PRO A 84 6.84 -2.45 10.70
N LYS A 85 6.23 -3.61 10.42
CA LYS A 85 6.92 -4.71 9.76
C LYS A 85 7.03 -4.39 8.27
N GLY A 86 8.25 -4.53 7.75
CA GLY A 86 8.61 -4.16 6.39
C GLY A 86 7.96 -5.03 5.31
N VAL A 87 8.06 -4.54 4.08
CA VAL A 87 7.40 -5.04 2.86
C VAL A 87 7.83 -6.44 2.39
N ASP A 88 6.90 -7.10 1.69
CA ASP A 88 6.69 -8.55 1.54
C ASP A 88 7.23 -9.18 0.24
N ASN A 89 8.51 -8.99 -0.09
CA ASN A 89 9.14 -9.84 -1.11
C ASN A 89 10.62 -9.98 -0.76
N GLU A 90 11.24 -11.15 -0.93
CA GLU A 90 12.70 -11.28 -0.74
C GLU A 90 13.47 -10.32 -1.68
N GLU A 91 12.84 -9.91 -2.78
CA GLU A 91 13.30 -8.86 -3.70
C GLU A 91 12.87 -7.42 -3.31
N ARG A 92 11.88 -7.26 -2.42
CA ARG A 92 11.35 -5.97 -1.94
C ARG A 92 11.77 -5.78 -0.50
N LEU A 93 13.05 -5.44 -0.31
CA LEU A 93 13.58 -5.16 1.02
C LEU A 93 12.80 -4.02 1.68
N PRO A 94 12.55 -4.10 3.01
CA PRO A 94 12.05 -2.99 3.79
C PRO A 94 12.87 -1.74 3.51
N ARG A 95 12.20 -0.69 3.02
CA ARG A 95 12.84 0.62 2.85
C ARG A 95 13.19 1.18 4.21
N THR A 96 14.32 1.85 4.29
CA THR A 96 14.74 2.55 5.51
C THR A 96 13.79 3.71 5.82
N GLU A 97 13.70 4.09 7.09
CA GLU A 97 12.92 5.28 7.48
C GLU A 97 13.40 6.54 6.75
N MET A 98 14.71 6.65 6.50
CA MET A 98 15.28 7.77 5.77
C MET A 98 14.79 7.82 4.31
N GLU A 99 14.74 6.67 3.62
CA GLU A 99 14.20 6.60 2.25
C GLU A 99 12.72 6.97 2.20
N MET A 100 11.92 6.50 3.17
CA MET A 100 10.51 6.84 3.27
C MET A 100 10.31 8.34 3.57
N ALA A 101 11.13 8.92 4.45
CA ALA A 101 11.08 10.34 4.78
C ALA A 101 11.46 11.21 3.56
N GLN A 102 12.50 10.82 2.81
CA GLN A 102 12.89 11.51 1.58
C GLN A 102 11.81 11.42 0.50
N GLU A 103 11.18 10.26 0.34
CA GLU A 103 10.03 10.08 -0.55
C GLU A 103 8.86 10.97 -0.13
N SER A 104 8.51 10.97 1.15
CA SER A 104 7.43 11.81 1.69
C SER A 104 7.70 13.30 1.42
N ALA A 105 8.92 13.79 1.65
CA ALA A 105 9.28 15.18 1.39
C ALA A 105 9.14 15.56 -0.10
N ARG A 106 9.49 14.65 -1.03
CA ARG A 106 9.30 14.87 -2.47
C ARG A 106 7.81 14.94 -2.83
N LEU A 107 7.01 14.03 -2.29
CA LEU A 107 5.55 13.99 -2.53
C LEU A 107 4.85 15.23 -1.94
N GLU A 108 5.29 15.68 -0.77
CA GLU A 108 4.79 16.90 -0.14
C GLU A 108 5.07 18.15 -1.00
N TYR A 109 6.28 18.25 -1.56
CA TYR A 109 6.63 19.33 -2.49
C TYR A 109 5.76 19.34 -3.75
N LEU A 110 5.24 18.19 -4.19
CA LEU A 110 4.34 18.12 -5.34
C LEU A 110 2.88 18.42 -5.00
N LEU A 111 2.51 18.47 -3.72
CA LEU A 111 1.17 18.79 -3.24
C LEU A 111 0.94 20.30 -3.06
N SER A 112 2.02 21.10 -2.97
CA SER A 112 2.01 22.57 -2.91
C SER A 112 1.77 23.21 -4.28
#